data_AF-A0A9E5RZX6-F1
#
_entry.id   AF-A0A9E5RZX6-F1
#
_cell.length_a   1.000
_cell.length_b   1.000
_cell.length_c   1.000
_cell.angle_alpha   90.00
_cell.angle_beta   90.00
_cell.angle_gamma   90.00
#
_symmetry.space_group_name_H-M   'P 1'
#
loop_
_entity.id
_entity.type
_entity.pdbx_description
1 polymer ?
#
loop_
_entity_poly.entity_id
_entity_poly.type
_entity_poly.pdbx_seq_one_letter_code
_entity_poly.pdbx_strand_id
1 'polypeptide(L)'
;MATPTSTSTVTPTTATKPDSKKAVTTPSGLKYVDLKVGTGATPKTGQKVSVHYTGTLENGTKFDSSRDRNEPIEFDLGTGKVIKGWDEGLSTMKVGGRRQLIIPASLGYGATGAGNGAIPPNATLIFDVELMGVK
;
A
#
# COMPACT_ATOMS: atom_id res chain seq x y z
N MET A 1 43.12 31.58 -16.00
CA MET A 1 42.62 31.97 -14.67
C MET A 1 41.15 32.37 -14.83
N ALA A 2 40.27 31.86 -13.94
CA ALA A 2 38.82 32.12 -13.76
C ALA A 2 37.90 31.79 -14.96
N THR A 3 36.79 31.04 -14.83
CA THR A 3 35.80 30.93 -13.74
C THR A 3 35.18 29.52 -13.61
N PRO A 4 34.69 29.13 -12.41
CA PRO A 4 33.77 28.02 -12.20
C PRO A 4 32.30 28.49 -12.23
N THR A 5 31.34 27.69 -12.69
CA THR A 5 29.91 27.91 -12.41
C THR A 5 29.16 26.58 -12.35
N SER A 6 28.79 26.21 -11.12
CA SER A 6 27.70 25.30 -10.79
C SER A 6 26.36 25.90 -11.20
N THR A 7 25.35 25.03 -11.27
CA THR A 7 23.94 25.25 -10.85
C THR A 7 22.92 25.19 -11.99
N SER A 8 22.18 24.08 -12.06
CA SER A 8 20.77 24.10 -12.41
C SER A 8 19.97 23.70 -11.16
N THR A 9 19.53 24.72 -10.44
CA THR A 9 18.51 24.63 -9.41
C THR A 9 17.15 24.71 -10.09
N VAL A 10 16.26 23.77 -9.79
CA VAL A 10 14.83 24.01 -9.79
C VAL A 10 14.29 23.69 -8.39
N THR A 11 13.61 24.68 -7.82
CA THR A 11 12.86 24.73 -6.55
C THR A 11 11.68 25.70 -6.80
N PRO A 12 10.62 25.85 -5.98
CA PRO A 12 10.01 24.99 -4.92
C PRO A 12 8.43 25.03 -4.87
N THR A 13 7.82 24.32 -3.89
CA THR A 13 6.47 24.55 -3.23
C THR A 13 5.20 24.05 -3.98
N THR A 14 4.12 23.47 -3.42
CA THR A 14 3.52 23.47 -2.06
C THR A 14 2.51 22.32 -1.88
N ALA A 15 2.66 21.51 -0.82
CA ALA A 15 1.57 21.05 0.07
C ALA A 15 2.21 20.48 1.35
N THR A 16 1.89 21.09 2.48
CA THR A 16 2.62 20.98 3.74
C THR A 16 1.80 20.19 4.77
N LYS A 17 2.42 19.15 5.38
CA LYS A 17 2.33 18.69 6.79
C LYS A 17 1.17 17.74 7.22
N PRO A 18 1.35 16.80 8.20
CA PRO A 18 2.54 16.40 8.98
C PRO A 18 2.93 14.89 8.87
N ASP A 19 4.07 14.58 9.49
CA ASP A 19 4.63 13.27 9.84
C ASP A 19 5.41 12.49 8.78
N SER A 20 6.73 12.49 9.01
CA SER A 20 7.85 11.87 8.31
C SER A 20 7.79 10.34 8.17
N LYS A 21 6.66 9.77 7.76
CA LYS A 21 6.59 8.38 7.34
C LYS A 21 7.00 8.30 5.88
N LYS A 22 8.23 7.87 5.63
CA LYS A 22 8.81 7.65 4.30
C LYS A 22 7.78 6.95 3.40
N ALA A 23 7.18 7.68 2.48
CA ALA A 23 6.43 7.10 1.38
C ALA A 23 7.46 6.44 0.45
N VAL A 24 7.53 5.13 0.45
CA VAL A 24 8.43 4.37 -0.42
C VAL A 24 7.68 4.06 -1.71
N THR A 25 8.29 4.38 -2.84
CA THR A 25 7.78 4.01 -4.17
C THR A 25 8.63 2.88 -4.71
N THR A 26 8.02 1.75 -5.03
CA THR A 26 8.70 0.64 -5.69
C THR A 26 8.81 0.89 -7.20
N PRO A 27 9.78 0.26 -7.88
CA PRO A 27 9.89 0.33 -9.34
C PRO A 27 8.64 -0.21 -10.07
N SER A 28 7.85 -1.05 -9.41
CA SER A 28 6.56 -1.55 -9.92
C SER A 28 5.47 -0.46 -9.97
N GLY A 29 5.70 0.69 -9.34
CA GLY A 29 4.72 1.78 -9.20
C GLY A 29 3.87 1.68 -7.93
N LEU A 30 4.07 0.66 -7.09
CA LEU A 30 3.45 0.57 -5.77
C LEU A 30 4.03 1.66 -4.88
N LYS A 31 3.17 2.41 -4.20
CA LYS A 31 3.58 3.34 -3.16
C LYS A 31 3.12 2.81 -1.82
N TYR A 32 3.93 2.94 -0.78
CA TYR A 32 3.49 2.56 0.56
C TYR A 32 4.08 3.47 1.62
N VAL A 33 3.35 3.60 2.73
CA VAL A 33 3.68 4.47 3.85
C VAL A 33 3.58 3.66 5.12
N ASP A 34 4.71 3.37 5.76
CA ASP A 34 4.74 2.63 7.02
C ASP A 34 4.16 3.48 8.15
N LEU A 35 2.95 3.12 8.60
CA LEU A 35 2.29 3.79 9.71
C LEU A 35 2.79 3.29 11.07
N LYS A 36 3.13 2.02 11.14
CA LYS A 36 3.64 1.33 12.31
C LYS A 36 4.47 0.16 11.83
N VAL A 37 5.75 0.17 12.15
CA VAL A 37 6.61 -0.98 11.86
C VAL A 37 6.33 -2.05 12.90
N GLY A 38 5.94 -3.24 12.44
CA GLY A 38 5.73 -4.39 13.32
C GLY A 38 7.04 -4.90 13.91
N THR A 39 6.97 -5.59 15.03
CA THR A 39 8.13 -6.22 15.68
C THR A 39 8.18 -7.74 15.47
N GLY A 40 7.14 -8.32 14.88
CA GLY A 40 7.07 -9.76 14.70
C GLY A 40 7.76 -10.28 13.44
N ALA A 41 7.45 -11.53 13.10
CA ALA A 41 7.98 -12.20 11.93
C ALA A 41 7.55 -11.49 10.63
N THR A 42 8.38 -11.58 9.60
CA THR A 42 8.01 -11.15 8.25
C THR A 42 7.28 -12.32 7.56
N PRO A 43 6.07 -12.11 7.03
CA PRO A 43 5.34 -13.18 6.36
C PRO A 43 6.10 -13.58 5.09
N LYS A 44 6.15 -14.89 4.82
CA LYS A 44 6.74 -15.44 3.61
C LYS A 44 5.65 -15.83 2.61
N THR A 45 6.00 -15.83 1.33
CA THR A 45 5.20 -16.44 0.25
C THR A 45 4.78 -17.86 0.65
N GLY A 46 3.49 -18.15 0.55
CA GLY A 46 2.83 -19.39 0.93
C GLY A 46 2.26 -19.42 2.36
N GLN A 47 2.57 -18.44 3.22
CA GLN A 47 2.03 -18.42 4.59
C GLN A 47 0.66 -17.75 4.67
N LYS A 48 -0.14 -18.21 5.64
CA LYS A 48 -1.47 -17.66 5.89
C LYS A 48 -1.33 -16.43 6.76
N VAL A 49 -1.71 -15.27 6.26
CA VAL A 49 -1.64 -14.01 7.01
C VAL A 49 -3.02 -13.55 7.42
N SER A 50 -3.17 -13.09 8.66
CA SER A 50 -4.38 -12.45 9.16
C SER A 50 -4.16 -10.94 9.13
N VAL A 51 -4.93 -10.21 8.33
CA VAL A 51 -4.74 -8.78 8.10
C VAL A 51 -6.07 -8.05 8.29
N HIS A 52 -6.04 -6.94 9.04
CA HIS A 52 -7.11 -5.95 8.96
C HIS A 52 -6.80 -4.97 7.85
N TYR A 53 -7.80 -4.65 7.04
CA TYR A 53 -7.63 -3.67 5.99
C TYR A 53 -8.81 -2.72 5.86
N THR A 54 -8.53 -1.56 5.28
CA THR A 54 -9.54 -0.60 4.83
C THR A 54 -9.13 -0.11 3.45
N GLY A 55 -9.91 -0.48 2.45
CA GLY A 55 -9.76 -0.06 1.06
C GLY A 55 -10.62 1.17 0.77
N THR A 56 -9.96 2.24 0.36
CA THR A 56 -10.56 3.49 -0.08
C THR A 56 -10.05 3.84 -1.47
N LEU A 57 -10.89 4.44 -2.29
CA LEU A 57 -10.49 5.06 -3.54
C LEU A 57 -9.76 6.39 -3.27
N GLU A 58 -9.03 6.88 -4.27
CA GLU A 58 -8.33 8.18 -4.18
C GLU A 58 -9.29 9.37 -3.98
N ASN A 59 -10.56 9.21 -4.36
CA ASN A 59 -11.62 10.18 -4.11
C ASN A 59 -12.15 10.16 -2.65
N GLY A 60 -11.63 9.28 -1.78
CA GLY A 60 -12.06 9.10 -0.39
C GLY A 60 -13.21 8.10 -0.20
N THR A 61 -13.77 7.53 -1.27
CA THR A 61 -14.84 6.54 -1.19
C THR A 61 -14.29 5.20 -0.68
N LYS A 62 -14.69 4.81 0.52
CA LYS A 62 -14.44 3.47 1.08
C LYS A 62 -15.24 2.44 0.30
N PHE A 63 -14.57 1.51 -0.38
CA PHE A 63 -15.24 0.44 -1.14
C PHE A 63 -15.30 -0.87 -0.35
N ASP A 64 -14.31 -1.13 0.51
CA ASP A 64 -14.29 -2.33 1.34
C ASP A 64 -13.49 -2.10 2.62
N SER A 65 -13.90 -2.70 3.74
CA SER A 65 -13.15 -2.60 4.99
C SER A 65 -13.45 -3.80 5.88
N SER A 66 -12.39 -4.50 6.25
CA SER A 66 -12.45 -5.61 7.21
C SER A 66 -12.73 -5.11 8.63
N ARG A 67 -12.37 -3.87 8.97
CA ARG A 67 -12.69 -3.27 10.28
C ARG A 67 -14.18 -3.05 10.47
N ASP A 68 -14.90 -2.69 9.41
CA ASP A 68 -16.36 -2.51 9.43
C ASP A 68 -17.08 -3.83 9.77
N ARG A 69 -16.55 -4.93 9.24
CA ARG A 69 -17.03 -6.29 9.52
C ARG A 69 -16.51 -6.87 10.83
N ASN A 70 -15.62 -6.17 11.55
CA ASN A 70 -14.89 -6.65 12.73
C ASN A 70 -14.21 -8.01 12.53
N GLU A 71 -13.93 -8.39 11.28
CA GLU A 71 -13.42 -9.70 10.93
C GLU A 71 -12.14 -9.53 10.09
N PRO A 72 -10.96 -9.92 10.61
CA PRO A 72 -9.72 -9.88 9.84
C PRO A 72 -9.80 -10.87 8.68
N ILE A 73 -9.30 -10.48 7.52
CA ILE A 73 -9.22 -11.41 6.39
C ILE A 73 -7.98 -12.29 6.55
N GLU A 74 -8.15 -13.58 6.28
CA GLU A 74 -7.05 -14.53 6.22
C GLU A 74 -6.84 -15.01 4.79
N PHE A 75 -5.63 -14.87 4.27
CA PHE A 75 -5.29 -15.33 2.93
C PHE A 75 -3.83 -15.79 2.87
N ASP A 76 -3.54 -16.60 1.86
CA ASP A 76 -2.21 -17.13 1.60
C ASP A 76 -1.40 -16.06 0.82
N LEU A 77 -0.42 -15.43 1.48
CA LEU A 77 0.47 -14.47 0.84
C LEU A 77 1.26 -15.15 -0.28
N GLY A 78 1.55 -14.50 -1.40
CA GLY A 78 2.43 -15.03 -2.43
C GLY A 78 1.81 -16.07 -3.36
N THR A 79 0.51 -16.36 -3.20
CA THR A 79 -0.19 -17.39 -3.99
C THR A 79 -1.01 -16.81 -5.14
N GLY A 80 -0.95 -15.49 -5.35
CA GLY A 80 -1.77 -14.81 -6.36
C GLY A 80 -3.25 -14.73 -6.02
N LYS A 81 -3.65 -15.08 -4.78
CA LYS A 81 -5.03 -14.89 -4.28
C LYS A 81 -5.38 -13.43 -4.01
N VAL A 82 -4.39 -12.57 -3.87
CA VAL A 82 -4.54 -11.12 -3.69
C VAL A 82 -3.85 -10.37 -4.82
N ILE A 83 -4.19 -9.08 -4.95
CA ILE A 83 -3.58 -8.21 -5.95
C ILE A 83 -2.06 -8.08 -5.73
N LYS A 84 -1.30 -7.90 -6.81
CA LYS A 84 0.17 -7.87 -6.77
C LYS A 84 0.72 -6.84 -5.78
N GLY A 85 0.07 -5.67 -5.68
CA GLY A 85 0.48 -4.64 -4.72
C GLY A 85 0.37 -5.08 -3.25
N TRP A 86 -0.58 -5.96 -2.92
CA TRP A 86 -0.64 -6.59 -1.59
C TRP A 86 0.46 -7.60 -1.40
N ASP A 87 0.80 -8.36 -2.43
CA ASP A 87 1.86 -9.36 -2.38
C ASP A 87 3.23 -8.74 -2.11
N GLU A 88 3.59 -7.74 -2.91
CA GLU A 88 4.84 -6.96 -2.78
C GLU A 88 4.86 -6.15 -1.50
N GLY A 89 3.71 -5.57 -1.15
CA GLY A 89 3.50 -4.94 0.13
C GLY A 89 3.80 -5.94 1.23
N LEU A 90 2.88 -6.86 1.51
CA LEU A 90 2.87 -7.68 2.72
C LEU A 90 4.15 -8.46 2.94
N SER A 91 4.81 -8.90 1.88
CA SER A 91 6.12 -9.56 1.95
C SER A 91 7.23 -8.70 2.58
N THR A 92 7.14 -7.37 2.53
CA THR A 92 8.14 -6.45 3.11
C THR A 92 7.81 -6.00 4.54
N MET A 93 6.68 -6.42 5.10
CA MET A 93 6.18 -5.94 6.39
C MET A 93 6.42 -6.95 7.52
N LYS A 94 6.32 -6.47 8.75
CA LYS A 94 6.41 -7.31 9.95
C LYS A 94 5.06 -7.45 10.64
N VAL A 95 4.83 -8.59 11.28
CA VAL A 95 3.64 -8.83 12.11
C VAL A 95 3.51 -7.77 13.19
N GLY A 96 2.27 -7.33 13.42
CA GLY A 96 1.93 -6.23 14.33
C GLY A 96 2.17 -4.84 13.73
N GLY A 97 2.57 -4.78 12.46
CA GLY A 97 2.74 -3.52 11.75
C GLY A 97 1.45 -3.06 11.08
N ARG A 98 1.35 -1.74 10.87
CA ARG A 98 0.34 -1.09 10.03
C ARG A 98 1.01 -0.25 8.95
N ARG A 99 0.50 -0.26 7.73
CA ARG A 99 0.95 0.66 6.69
C ARG A 99 -0.15 0.91 5.69
N GLN A 100 -0.01 2.00 4.96
CA GLN A 100 -0.89 2.35 3.89
C GLN A 100 -0.23 2.00 2.55
N LEU A 101 -0.88 1.15 1.76
CA LEU A 101 -0.48 0.78 0.40
C LEU A 101 -1.32 1.60 -0.58
N ILE A 102 -0.68 2.34 -1.46
CA ILE A 102 -1.29 3.04 -2.57
C ILE A 102 -0.94 2.26 -3.83
N ILE A 103 -1.93 1.53 -4.32
CA ILE A 103 -1.80 0.54 -5.39
C ILE A 103 -2.40 1.15 -6.65
N PRO A 104 -1.59 1.45 -7.68
CA PRO A 104 -2.12 1.88 -8.95
C PRO A 104 -2.93 0.75 -9.58
N ALA A 105 -3.88 1.09 -10.45
CA ALA A 105 -4.74 0.10 -11.10
C ALA A 105 -3.97 -1.06 -11.73
N SER A 106 -2.81 -0.79 -12.34
CA SER A 106 -1.93 -1.80 -12.95
C SER A 106 -1.50 -2.93 -11.99
N LEU A 107 -1.40 -2.65 -10.69
CA LEU A 107 -1.05 -3.61 -9.63
C LEU A 107 -2.24 -4.05 -8.79
N GLY A 108 -3.43 -3.52 -9.09
CA GLY A 108 -4.71 -3.79 -8.44
C GLY A 108 -5.66 -4.53 -9.37
N TYR A 109 -6.75 -3.86 -9.74
CA TYR A 109 -7.82 -4.42 -10.59
C TYR A 109 -7.81 -3.94 -12.05
N GLY A 110 -6.79 -3.17 -12.44
CA GLY A 110 -6.55 -2.73 -13.81
C GLY A 110 -7.69 -1.91 -14.42
N ALA A 111 -7.81 -2.01 -15.75
CA ALA A 111 -8.88 -1.40 -16.52
C ALA A 111 -10.23 -2.13 -16.38
N THR A 112 -10.27 -3.27 -15.68
CA THR A 112 -11.51 -4.04 -15.48
C THR A 112 -12.31 -3.50 -14.29
N GLY A 113 -11.64 -2.90 -13.29
CA GLY A 113 -12.29 -2.56 -12.03
C GLY A 113 -12.71 -3.81 -11.23
N ALA A 114 -13.36 -3.61 -10.09
CA ALA A 114 -13.82 -4.71 -9.23
C ALA A 114 -14.96 -4.27 -8.28
N GLY A 115 -15.46 -5.23 -7.49
CA GLY A 115 -16.49 -4.94 -6.48
C GLY A 115 -17.85 -4.59 -7.07
N ASN A 116 -18.21 -5.20 -8.21
CA ASN A 116 -19.52 -5.03 -8.85
C ASN A 116 -19.87 -3.54 -9.18
N GLY A 117 -18.87 -2.75 -9.56
CA GLY A 117 -19.00 -1.31 -9.84
C GLY A 117 -18.49 -0.39 -8.73
N ALA A 118 -18.11 -0.92 -7.57
CA ALA A 118 -17.53 -0.12 -6.48
C ALA A 118 -16.15 0.44 -6.82
N ILE A 119 -15.37 -0.25 -7.67
CA ILE A 119 -14.04 0.16 -8.09
C ILE A 119 -14.05 0.46 -9.59
N PRO A 120 -13.90 1.74 -9.99
CA PRO A 120 -13.90 2.10 -11.40
C PRO A 120 -12.66 1.57 -12.15
N PRO A 121 -12.73 1.48 -13.49
CA PRO A 121 -11.59 1.09 -14.31
C PRO A 121 -10.44 2.10 -14.15
N ASN A 122 -9.21 1.62 -14.09
CA ASN A 122 -8.01 2.44 -13.88
C ASN A 122 -7.98 3.24 -12.57
N ALA A 123 -8.73 2.81 -11.55
CA ALA A 123 -8.73 3.46 -10.24
C ALA A 123 -7.48 3.12 -9.41
N THR A 124 -6.88 4.14 -8.80
CA THR A 124 -5.89 3.97 -7.72
C THR A 124 -6.61 3.58 -6.44
N LEU A 125 -6.07 2.56 -5.76
CA LEU A 125 -6.62 2.01 -4.54
C LEU A 125 -5.70 2.32 -3.39
N ILE A 126 -6.25 2.85 -2.32
CA ILE A 126 -5.53 3.12 -1.08
C ILE A 126 -6.01 2.10 -0.07
N PHE A 127 -5.10 1.26 0.40
CA PHE A 127 -5.35 0.23 1.39
C PHE A 127 -4.56 0.52 2.65
N ASP A 128 -5.23 0.87 3.74
CA ASP A 128 -4.64 0.78 5.07
C ASP A 128 -4.64 -0.68 5.49
N VAL A 129 -3.48 -1.31 5.58
CA VAL A 129 -3.32 -2.72 5.99
C VAL A 129 -2.61 -2.81 7.33
N GLU A 130 -3.08 -3.70 8.19
CA GLU A 130 -2.52 -4.01 9.49
C GLU A 130 -2.38 -5.51 9.63
N LEU A 131 -1.14 -5.98 9.73
CA LEU A 131 -0.84 -7.39 9.85
C LEU A 131 -1.03 -7.81 11.32
N MET A 132 -2.10 -8.56 11.59
CA MET A 132 -2.42 -9.05 12.93
C MET A 132 -1.58 -10.26 13.29
N GLY A 133 -1.30 -11.13 12.32
CA GLY A 133 -0.54 -12.36 12.55
C GLY A 133 -0.20 -13.10 11.25
N VAL A 134 0.69 -14.08 11.36
CA VAL A 134 0.90 -15.11 10.33
C VAL A 134 0.79 -16.48 10.99
N LYS A 135 0.30 -17.47 10.25
CA LYS A 135 0.24 -18.87 10.62
C LYS A 135 0.97 -19.70 9.56
#